data_AF-A0A853JEE6-F1
#
_entry.id   AF-A0A853JEE6-F1
#
_cell.length_a   1.000
_cell.length_b   1.000
_cell.length_c   1.000
_cell.angle_alpha   90.00
_cell.angle_beta   90.00
_cell.angle_gamma   90.00
#
_symmetry.space_group_name_H-M   'P 1'
#
loop_
_entity.id
_entity.type
_entity.pdbx_description
1 polymer ?
#
loop_
_entity_poly.entity_id
_entity_poly.type
_entity_poly.pdbx_seq_one_letter_code
_entity_poly.pdbx_strand_id
1 'polypeptide(L)'
;MQVAARFSGNTAQALRKATVAGLGITLLPHAIARQDLQAGLLVPVLPQYRRTGHGLHVLYPSGRHLPLAVSAFIDLVTERLKTMEDSGRDVDA
;
A
#
# COMPACT_ATOMS: atom_id res chain seq x y z
N MET A 1 6.10 -12.20 -19.76
CA MET A 1 5.96 -13.56 -19.18
C MET A 1 4.63 -13.61 -18.45
N GLN A 2 3.74 -14.53 -18.81
CA GLN A 2 2.42 -14.65 -18.18
C GLN A 2 2.48 -15.74 -17.12
N VAL A 3 2.19 -15.39 -15.87
CA VAL A 3 2.13 -16.35 -14.76
C VAL A 3 0.71 -16.89 -14.70
N ALA A 4 0.55 -18.21 -14.71
CA ALA A 4 -0.76 -18.84 -14.47
C ALA A 4 -1.17 -18.58 -13.02
N ALA A 5 -2.21 -17.77 -12.81
CA ALA A 5 -2.74 -17.43 -11.49
C ALA A 5 -4.15 -18.00 -11.32
N ARG A 6 -4.49 -18.43 -10.10
CA ARG A 6 -5.84 -18.92 -9.76
C ARG A 6 -6.89 -17.80 -9.75
N PHE A 7 -6.45 -16.56 -9.61
CA PHE A 7 -7.27 -15.35 -9.67
C PHE A 7 -6.40 -14.18 -10.13
N SER A 8 -6.98 -13.24 -10.90
CA SER A 8 -6.33 -11.99 -11.28
C SER A 8 -7.26 -10.81 -11.01
N GLY A 9 -6.68 -9.68 -10.61
CA GLY A 9 -7.41 -8.45 -10.30
C GLY A 9 -6.51 -7.24 -10.45
N ASN A 10 -7.12 -6.09 -10.72
CA ASN A 10 -6.42 -4.82 -10.93
C ASN A 10 -6.48 -3.88 -9.71
N THR A 11 -7.00 -4.36 -8.58
CA THR A 11 -7.06 -3.60 -7.32
C THR A 11 -6.47 -4.41 -6.18
N ALA A 12 -5.77 -3.74 -5.27
CA ALA A 12 -5.21 -4.37 -4.08
C ALA A 12 -6.29 -5.00 -3.18
N GLN A 13 -7.48 -4.40 -3.12
CA GLN A 13 -8.58 -4.91 -2.29
C GLN A 13 -9.17 -6.22 -2.83
N ALA A 14 -9.30 -6.37 -4.15
CA ALA A 14 -9.71 -7.63 -4.75
C ALA A 14 -8.67 -8.73 -4.50
N LEU A 15 -7.38 -8.41 -4.66
CA LEU A 15 -6.29 -9.35 -4.40
C LEU A 15 -6.24 -9.76 -2.92
N ARG A 16 -6.39 -8.81 -1.97
CA ARG A 16 -6.49 -9.10 -0.53
C ARG A 16 -7.60 -10.10 -0.23
N LYS A 17 -8.82 -9.86 -0.72
CA LYS A 17 -9.96 -10.75 -0.50
C LYS A 17 -9.71 -12.15 -1.08
N ALA A 18 -9.14 -12.24 -2.27
CA ALA A 18 -8.79 -13.50 -2.90
C ALA A 18 -7.76 -14.30 -2.08
N THR A 19 -6.74 -13.62 -1.54
CA THR A 19 -5.70 -14.24 -0.71
C THR A 19 -6.25 -14.71 0.63
N VAL A 20 -7.08 -13.90 1.30
CA VAL A 20 -7.77 -14.33 2.53
C VAL A 20 -8.69 -15.53 2.27
N ALA A 21 -9.28 -15.62 1.08
CA ALA A 21 -10.07 -16.78 0.65
C ALA A 21 -9.23 -18.02 0.25
N GLY A 22 -7.90 -17.98 0.41
CA GLY A 22 -7.02 -19.11 0.13
C GLY A 22 -6.75 -19.34 -1.37
N LEU A 23 -6.93 -18.32 -2.22
CA LEU A 23 -6.68 -18.45 -3.66
C LEU A 23 -5.18 -18.40 -4.03
N GLY A 24 -4.29 -18.06 -3.10
CA GLY A 24 -2.84 -18.09 -3.28
C GLY A 24 -2.13 -17.00 -2.49
N ILE A 25 -0.86 -16.73 -2.83
CA ILE A 25 -0.04 -15.65 -2.26
C ILE A 25 -0.17 -14.37 -3.10
N THR A 26 0.01 -13.21 -2.49
CA THR A 26 -0.06 -11.91 -3.18
C THR A 26 0.92 -10.91 -2.57
N LEU A 27 1.29 -9.90 -3.34
CA LEU A 27 2.07 -8.75 -2.84
C LEU A 27 1.11 -7.58 -2.60
N LEU A 28 0.99 -7.15 -1.35
CA LEU A 28 0.10 -6.06 -0.94
C LEU A 28 0.88 -4.96 -0.23
N PRO A 29 0.44 -3.69 -0.35
CA PRO A 29 0.89 -2.64 0.56
C PRO A 29 0.62 -3.04 2.02
N HIS A 30 1.59 -2.78 2.90
CA HIS A 30 1.48 -3.14 4.33
C HIS A 30 0.20 -2.60 4.98
N ALA A 31 -0.17 -1.35 4.66
CA ALA A 31 -1.39 -0.71 5.17
C ALA A 31 -2.68 -1.51 4.87
N ILE A 32 -2.72 -2.22 3.73
CA ILE A 32 -3.89 -3.01 3.31
C ILE A 32 -3.90 -4.39 3.98
N ALA A 33 -2.72 -4.99 4.18
CA ALA A 33 -2.58 -6.32 4.78
C ALA A 33 -2.61 -6.31 6.33
N ARG A 34 -2.30 -5.17 6.96
CA ARG A 34 -2.07 -5.03 8.41
C ARG A 34 -3.16 -5.68 9.26
N GLN A 35 -4.44 -5.41 8.96
CA GLN A 35 -5.55 -5.94 9.76
C GLN A 35 -5.68 -7.46 9.65
N ASP A 36 -5.47 -8.04 8.46
CA ASP A 36 -5.57 -9.49 8.28
C ASP A 36 -4.36 -10.22 8.85
N LEU A 37 -3.17 -9.59 8.81
CA LEU A 37 -1.96 -10.09 9.46
C LEU A 37 -2.16 -10.12 10.99
N GLN A 38 -2.68 -9.04 11.57
CA GLN A 38 -2.99 -8.96 13.01
C GLN A 38 -4.06 -9.97 13.42
N ALA A 39 -5.04 -10.24 12.54
CA ALA A 39 -6.07 -11.24 12.78
C ALA A 39 -5.62 -12.69 12.51
N GLY A 40 -4.38 -12.92 12.05
CA GLY A 40 -3.88 -14.24 11.68
C GLY A 40 -4.52 -14.85 10.43
N LEU A 41 -5.28 -14.07 9.66
CA LEU A 41 -5.90 -14.49 8.40
C LEU A 41 -4.89 -14.51 7.25
N LEU A 42 -3.84 -13.69 7.34
CA LEU A 42 -2.70 -13.70 6.44
C LEU A 42 -1.42 -13.97 7.22
N VAL A 43 -0.44 -14.56 6.54
CA VAL A 43 0.92 -14.75 7.06
C VAL A 43 1.95 -14.21 6.06
N PRO A 44 3.03 -13.57 6.52
CA PRO A 44 4.12 -13.17 5.65
C PRO A 44 4.79 -14.40 5.01
N VAL A 45 5.09 -14.31 3.72
CA VAL A 45 5.85 -15.33 2.99
C VAL A 45 7.01 -14.67 2.27
N LEU A 46 8.09 -15.40 2.02
CA LEU A 46 9.27 -14.90 1.31
C LEU A 46 9.86 -13.61 1.94
N PRO A 47 10.12 -13.55 3.26
CA PRO A 47 10.54 -12.32 3.95
C PRO A 47 11.85 -11.71 3.42
N GLN A 48 12.68 -12.52 2.78
CA GLN A 48 13.93 -12.07 2.14
C GLN A 48 13.70 -11.30 0.83
N TYR A 49 12.51 -11.35 0.25
CA TYR A 49 12.16 -10.65 -0.98
C TYR A 49 11.36 -9.40 -0.69
N ARG A 50 12.05 -8.26 -0.63
CA ARG A 50 11.44 -6.95 -0.43
C ARG A 50 11.41 -6.20 -1.76
N ARG A 51 10.22 -5.75 -2.15
CA ARG A 51 10.08 -4.81 -3.27
C ARG A 51 10.33 -3.41 -2.74
N THR A 52 11.31 -2.71 -3.29
CA THR A 52 11.46 -1.28 -3.05
C THR A 52 10.21 -0.57 -3.54
N GLY A 53 9.45 0.00 -2.61
CA GLY A 53 8.28 0.78 -2.93
C GLY A 53 8.68 2.06 -3.64
N HIS A 54 7.88 2.49 -4.59
CA HIS A 54 7.85 3.89 -5.03
C HIS A 54 6.88 4.58 -4.08
N GLY A 55 7.32 5.64 -3.39
CA GLY A 55 6.54 6.30 -2.35
C GLY A 55 5.20 6.86 -2.84
N LEU A 56 4.43 7.46 -1.93
CA LEU A 56 3.18 8.13 -2.30
C LEU A 56 3.48 9.55 -2.80
N HIS A 57 2.99 9.88 -3.99
CA HIS A 57 3.22 11.17 -4.62
C HIS A 57 1.90 11.92 -4.79
N VAL A 58 1.91 13.22 -4.49
CA VAL A 58 0.81 14.13 -4.83
C VAL A 58 1.10 14.76 -6.17
N LEU A 59 0.20 14.57 -7.14
CA LEU A 59 0.31 15.13 -8.48
C LEU A 59 -0.68 16.28 -8.64
N TYR A 60 -0.20 17.41 -9.13
CA TYR A 60 -0.99 18.58 -9.46
C TYR A 60 -0.47 19.24 -10.75
N PRO A 61 -1.30 19.95 -11.52
CA PRO A 61 -0.86 20.61 -12.73
C PRO A 61 0.28 21.60 -12.45
N SER A 62 1.30 21.61 -13.31
CA SER A 62 2.36 22.61 -13.26
C SER A 62 1.78 23.98 -13.67
N GLY A 63 1.44 24.80 -12.70
CA GLY A 63 0.95 26.17 -12.89
C GLY A 63 1.91 27.19 -12.28
N ARG A 64 1.84 28.44 -12.78
CA ARG A 64 2.68 29.55 -12.27
C ARG A 64 2.36 29.93 -10.82
N HIS A 65 1.14 29.65 -10.36
CA HIS A 65 0.69 29.89 -8.98
C HIS A 65 -0.07 28.66 -8.47
N LEU A 66 0.38 28.09 -7.35
CA LEU A 66 -0.33 27.05 -6.63
C LEU A 66 -1.42 27.72 -5.78
N PRO A 67 -2.73 27.43 -5.99
CA PRO A 67 -3.78 28.02 -5.17
C PRO A 67 -3.61 27.66 -3.69
N LEU A 68 -3.88 28.62 -2.78
CA LEU A 68 -3.71 28.42 -1.34
C LEU A 68 -4.46 27.21 -0.78
N ALA A 69 -5.67 26.93 -1.32
CA ALA A 69 -6.44 25.77 -0.92
C ALA A 69 -5.75 24.45 -1.27
N VAL A 70 -5.02 24.40 -2.40
CA VAL A 70 -4.28 23.21 -2.82
C VAL A 70 -3.06 23.01 -1.94
N SER A 71 -2.30 24.07 -1.63
CA SER A 71 -1.16 23.95 -0.71
C SER A 71 -1.60 23.52 0.68
N ALA A 72 -2.65 24.13 1.23
CA ALA A 72 -3.19 23.75 2.54
C ALA A 72 -3.68 22.29 2.57
N PHE A 73 -4.29 21.80 1.47
CA PHE A 73 -4.67 20.41 1.34
C PHE A 73 -3.45 19.47 1.27
N ILE A 74 -2.42 19.84 0.50
CA ILE A 74 -1.16 19.08 0.42
C ILE A 74 -0.52 18.97 1.81
N ASP A 75 -0.47 20.07 2.56
CA ASP A 75 0.10 20.09 3.91
C ASP A 75 -0.67 19.15 4.85
N LEU A 76 -2.00 19.25 4.86
CA LEU A 76 -2.88 18.39 5.65
C LEU A 76 -2.69 16.91 5.30
N VAL A 77 -2.70 16.56 4.01
CA VAL A 77 -2.56 15.17 3.55
C VAL A 77 -1.18 14.63 3.87
N THR A 78 -0.13 15.43 3.68
CA THR A 78 1.25 15.03 4.00
C THR A 78 1.42 14.76 5.50
N GLU A 79 0.85 15.59 6.36
CA GLU A 79 0.86 15.37 7.81
C GLU A 79 0.16 14.06 8.20
N ARG A 80 -1.03 13.81 7.64
CA ARG A 80 -1.80 12.59 7.90
C ARG A 80 -1.10 11.33 7.38
N LEU A 81 -0.46 11.41 6.22
CA LEU A 81 0.23 10.27 5.61
C LEU A 81 1.56 9.93 6.28
N LYS A 82 2.32 10.93 6.76
CA LYS A 82 3.53 10.69 7.57
C LYS A 82 3.22 9.82 8.79
N THR A 83 2.12 10.12 9.46
CA THR A 83 1.62 9.35 10.62
C THR A 83 1.33 7.88 10.27
N MET A 84 0.98 7.60 9.01
CA MET A 84 0.69 6.24 8.53
C MET A 84 1.94 5.47 8.07
N GLU A 85 2.96 6.16 7.56
CA GLU A 85 4.23 5.55 7.12
C GLU A 85 5.11 5.10 8.28
N ASP A 86 5.13 5.82 9.40
CA ASP A 86 5.96 5.46 10.55
C ASP A 86 5.52 4.12 11.17
N SER A 87 4.23 3.78 11.14
CA SER A 87 3.72 2.45 11.56
C SER A 87 4.13 1.29 10.63
N GLY A 88 4.72 1.58 9.47
CA GLY A 88 5.23 0.58 8.52
C GLY A 88 6.73 0.35 8.61
N ARG A 89 7.50 1.24 9.27
CA ARG A 89 8.95 1.09 9.47
C ARG A 89 9.30 0.32 10.75
N ASP A 90 8.37 0.20 11.70
CA ASP A 90 8.64 -0.41 13.01
C ASP A 90 8.65 -1.94 13.04
N VAL A 91 8.41 -2.62 11.90
CA VAL A 91 8.58 -4.09 11.79
C VAL A 91 10.00 -4.46 11.33
N ASP A 92 10.89 -3.46 11.19
CA ASP A 92 12.28 -3.62 10.74
C ASP A 92 13.31 -3.70 11.90
N ALA A 93 12.90 -4.19 13.08
CA ALA A 93 13.82 -4.57 14.17
C ALA A 93 13.84 -6.09 14.41
#